data_AF-A0A7T6XJV9-F1
#
_entry.id   AF-A0A7T6XJV9-F1
#
_cell.length_a   1.000
_cell.length_b   1.000
_cell.length_c   1.000
_cell.angle_alpha   90.00
_cell.angle_beta   90.00
_cell.angle_gamma   90.00
#
_symmetry.space_group_name_H-M   'P 1'
#
loop_
_entity.id
_entity.type
_entity.pdbx_description
1 polymer ?
#
loop_
_entity_poly.entity_id
_entity_poly.type
_entity_poly.pdbx_seq_one_letter_code
_entity_poly.pdbx_strand_id
1 'polypeptide(L)'
;MARLPLPYRIGEDSGPGNADEKIRCEVGTYAWLQEKCPSVPIPHLYGYGFTAGKEFTYLDNLPFFARNFQRLRRWLLWVFCYPVPSFYVENRIKDYARLGTPYMVIEYLNPSRGRMLSEIWGEGSMDPKLRTNIFHGLSRIMPTLMPTPLPKIGSFILDDNGQSSLSNRPLSLEIQQLEMEHIPVDIHRDSTYLGVGS
;
A
#
# COMPACT_ATOMS: atom_id res chain seq x y z
N MET A 1 13.58 5.72 1.00
CA MET A 1 13.51 5.03 2.30
C MET A 1 13.00 3.61 2.04
N ALA A 2 13.68 2.59 2.58
CA ALA A 2 13.18 1.22 2.54
C ALA A 2 12.39 0.92 3.83
N ARG A 3 11.25 0.23 3.71
CA ARG A 3 10.50 -0.32 4.83
C ARG A 3 10.46 -1.83 4.70
N LEU A 4 10.80 -2.51 5.78
CA LEU A 4 10.73 -3.96 5.89
C LEU A 4 9.81 -4.31 7.06
N PRO A 5 8.87 -5.24 6.87
CA PRO A 5 8.13 -5.85 7.95
C PRO A 5 9.10 -6.64 8.82
N LEU A 6 9.10 -6.36 10.12
CA LEU A 6 9.89 -7.12 11.08
C LEU A 6 9.11 -8.40 11.43
N PRO A 7 9.64 -9.61 11.16
CA PRO A 7 8.89 -10.87 11.31
C PRO A 7 8.25 -11.03 12.70
N TYR A 8 9.01 -10.69 13.75
CA TYR A 8 8.55 -10.78 15.14
C TYR A 8 7.44 -9.79 15.52
N ARG A 9 7.20 -8.73 14.72
CA ARG A 9 6.13 -7.73 14.98
C ARG A 9 4.81 -8.07 14.30
N ILE A 10 4.83 -9.00 13.36
CA ILE A 10 3.71 -9.29 12.46
C ILE A 10 3.18 -10.72 12.70
N GLY A 11 3.77 -11.43 13.67
CA GLY A 11 3.40 -12.81 13.96
C GLY A 11 3.73 -13.74 12.80
N GLU A 12 4.87 -13.53 12.12
CA GLU A 12 5.25 -14.42 11.00
C GLU A 12 5.45 -15.87 11.46
N ASP A 13 5.93 -16.06 12.71
CA ASP A 13 6.14 -17.38 13.30
C ASP A 13 4.81 -18.10 13.62
N SER A 14 3.77 -17.34 14.01
CA SER A 14 2.43 -17.87 14.33
C SER A 14 1.55 -18.00 13.08
N GLY A 15 1.73 -17.12 12.10
CA GLY A 15 0.96 -17.02 10.87
C GLY A 15 1.89 -16.80 9.65
N PRO A 16 2.46 -17.87 9.07
CA PRO A 16 3.36 -17.73 7.92
C PRO A 16 2.67 -17.02 6.75
N GLY A 17 3.36 -16.07 6.15
CA GLY A 17 2.86 -15.20 5.09
C GLY A 17 2.22 -13.89 5.57
N ASN A 18 2.20 -13.60 6.88
CA ASN A 18 1.67 -12.34 7.40
C ASN A 18 2.51 -11.12 6.93
N ALA A 19 3.83 -11.29 6.79
CA ALA A 19 4.72 -10.27 6.26
C ALA A 19 4.41 -9.94 4.79
N ASP A 20 4.16 -10.97 3.97
CA ASP A 20 3.73 -10.82 2.57
C ASP A 20 2.32 -10.20 2.50
N GLU A 21 1.37 -10.66 3.33
CA GLU A 21 0.01 -10.10 3.43
C GLU A 21 0.07 -8.60 3.73
N LYS A 22 0.87 -8.20 4.74
CA LYS A 22 1.06 -6.79 5.11
C LYS A 22 1.56 -5.96 3.94
N ILE A 23 2.63 -6.39 3.27
CA ILE A 23 3.21 -5.63 2.17
C ILE A 23 2.27 -5.58 0.97
N ARG A 24 1.58 -6.68 0.63
CA ARG A 24 0.52 -6.69 -0.40
C ARG A 24 -0.56 -5.67 -0.09
N CYS A 25 -0.98 -5.58 1.18
CA CYS A 25 -2.01 -4.65 1.63
C CYS A 25 -1.57 -3.18 1.56
N GLU A 26 -0.36 -2.88 2.06
CA GLU A 26 0.18 -1.51 2.05
C GLU A 26 0.41 -1.04 0.60
N VAL A 27 1.07 -1.86 -0.23
CA VAL A 27 1.34 -1.56 -1.64
C VAL A 27 0.04 -1.43 -2.44
N GLY A 28 -0.94 -2.31 -2.22
CA GLY A 28 -2.25 -2.24 -2.86
C GLY A 28 -2.96 -0.92 -2.55
N THR A 29 -2.88 -0.48 -1.29
CA THR A 29 -3.44 0.82 -0.86
C THR A 29 -2.72 1.99 -1.53
N TYR A 30 -1.37 1.98 -1.61
CA TYR A 30 -0.61 2.99 -2.33
C TYR A 30 -1.00 3.05 -3.82
N ALA A 31 -1.08 1.90 -4.50
CA ALA A 31 -1.46 1.82 -5.90
C ALA A 31 -2.85 2.39 -6.13
N TRP A 32 -3.82 2.03 -5.28
CA TRP A 32 -5.18 2.54 -5.35
C TRP A 32 -5.25 4.05 -5.12
N LEU A 33 -4.56 4.58 -4.09
CA LEU A 33 -4.54 6.02 -3.79
C LEU A 33 -3.88 6.82 -4.91
N GLN A 34 -2.76 6.36 -5.47
CA GLN A 34 -2.09 7.04 -6.58
C GLN A 34 -2.95 7.09 -7.84
N GLU A 35 -3.77 6.05 -8.08
CA GLU A 35 -4.62 5.99 -9.26
C GLU A 35 -5.95 6.75 -9.08
N LYS A 36 -6.61 6.60 -7.93
CA LYS A 36 -7.96 7.16 -7.70
C LYS A 36 -7.96 8.50 -6.99
N CYS A 37 -6.93 8.81 -6.20
CA CYS A 37 -6.85 9.98 -5.34
C CYS A 37 -5.52 10.76 -5.53
N PRO A 38 -5.15 11.18 -6.76
CA PRO A 38 -3.84 11.78 -7.04
C PRO A 38 -3.60 13.14 -6.35
N SER A 39 -4.66 13.79 -5.88
CA SER A 39 -4.56 15.06 -5.13
C SER A 39 -4.09 14.87 -3.69
N VAL A 40 -4.16 13.65 -3.14
CA VAL A 40 -3.74 13.38 -1.76
C VAL A 40 -2.21 13.34 -1.72
N PRO A 41 -1.57 14.15 -0.86
CA PRO A 41 -0.12 14.20 -0.78
C PRO A 41 0.42 12.98 -0.03
N ILE A 42 0.60 11.88 -0.76
CA ILE A 42 1.25 10.65 -0.27
C ILE A 42 2.68 10.53 -0.82
N PRO A 43 3.62 9.93 -0.07
CA PRO A 43 4.94 9.61 -0.58
C PRO A 43 4.87 8.71 -1.82
N HIS A 44 5.76 8.93 -2.79
CA HIS A 44 5.84 8.03 -3.95
C HIS A 44 6.37 6.65 -3.55
N LEU A 45 5.63 5.60 -3.90
CA LEU A 45 6.13 4.22 -3.83
C LEU A 45 6.89 3.92 -5.12
N TYR A 46 8.19 3.61 -5.01
CA TYR A 46 9.08 3.38 -6.15
C TYR A 46 9.18 1.91 -6.55
N GLY A 47 9.01 1.00 -5.60
CA GLY A 47 9.05 -0.43 -5.83
C GLY A 47 8.85 -1.23 -4.55
N TYR A 48 8.67 -2.53 -4.69
CA TYR A 48 8.48 -3.46 -3.58
C TYR A 48 8.85 -4.87 -4.02
N GLY A 49 9.11 -5.74 -3.05
CA GLY A 49 9.41 -7.15 -3.26
C GLY A 49 8.65 -8.04 -2.29
N PHE A 50 8.34 -9.25 -2.74
CA PHE A 50 7.72 -10.30 -1.93
C PHE A 50 8.72 -11.39 -1.56
N THR A 51 8.40 -12.19 -0.54
CA THR A 51 9.22 -13.32 -0.09
C THR A 51 9.48 -14.33 -1.22
N ALA A 52 8.51 -14.51 -2.12
CA ALA A 52 8.63 -15.38 -3.30
C ALA A 52 9.68 -14.91 -4.35
N GLY A 53 10.34 -13.78 -4.12
CA GLY A 53 11.39 -13.24 -5.00
C GLY A 53 10.85 -12.47 -6.21
N LYS A 54 9.55 -12.18 -6.24
CA LYS A 54 8.96 -11.26 -7.22
C LYS A 54 9.19 -9.83 -6.74
N GLU A 55 9.78 -9.02 -7.61
CA GLU A 55 10.03 -7.61 -7.37
C GLU A 55 9.28 -6.79 -8.40
N PHE A 56 8.81 -5.62 -7.98
CA PHE A 56 8.04 -4.73 -8.81
C PHE A 56 8.57 -3.33 -8.69
N THR A 57 8.57 -2.62 -9.80
CA THR A 57 9.06 -1.24 -9.91
C THR A 57 8.00 -0.37 -10.54
N TYR A 58 8.01 0.90 -10.16
CA TYR A 58 7.09 1.88 -10.73
C TYR A 58 7.38 2.11 -12.22
N LEU A 59 6.32 2.18 -13.03
CA LEU A 59 6.35 2.29 -14.49
C LEU A 59 7.35 3.35 -15.01
N ASP A 60 7.41 4.50 -14.36
CA ASP A 60 8.22 5.62 -14.85
C ASP A 60 9.73 5.44 -14.62
N ASN A 61 10.11 4.50 -13.77
CA ASN A 61 11.51 4.13 -13.54
C ASN A 61 12.05 3.13 -14.58
N LEU A 62 11.22 2.62 -15.48
CA LEU A 62 11.65 1.69 -16.54
C LEU A 62 12.32 2.40 -17.72
N PRO A 63 13.19 1.69 -18.48
CA PRO A 63 13.75 2.18 -19.74
C PRO A 63 12.65 2.65 -20.69
N PHE A 64 12.96 3.68 -21.50
CA PHE A 64 11.99 4.34 -22.37
C PHE A 64 11.14 3.37 -23.20
N PHE A 65 11.76 2.38 -23.85
CA PHE A 65 11.05 1.40 -24.67
C PHE A 65 10.11 0.50 -23.85
N ALA A 66 10.58 -0.05 -22.73
CA ALA A 66 9.77 -0.88 -21.85
C ALA A 66 8.58 -0.11 -21.26
N ARG A 67 8.82 1.15 -20.85
CA ARG A 67 7.79 2.05 -20.36
C ARG A 67 6.69 2.31 -21.40
N ASN A 68 7.06 2.65 -22.63
CA ASN A 68 6.08 2.88 -23.70
C ASN A 68 5.32 1.61 -24.09
N PHE A 69 6.01 0.46 -24.14
CA PHE A 69 5.36 -0.82 -24.39
C PHE A 69 4.32 -1.17 -23.33
N GLN A 70 4.64 -0.96 -22.05
CA GLN A 70 3.70 -1.22 -20.96
C GLN A 70 2.52 -0.24 -20.96
N ARG A 71 2.74 1.04 -21.29
CA ARG A 71 1.66 2.02 -21.50
C ARG A 71 0.74 1.59 -22.63
N LEU A 72 1.31 1.18 -23.78
CA LEU A 72 0.55 0.66 -24.91
C LEU A 72 -0.25 -0.58 -24.53
N ARG A 73 0.36 -1.54 -23.81
CA ARG A 73 -0.33 -2.73 -23.31
C ARG A 73 -1.51 -2.37 -22.42
N ARG A 74 -1.36 -1.44 -21.47
CA ARG A 74 -2.45 -1.00 -20.60
C ARG A 74 -3.56 -0.31 -21.39
N TRP A 75 -3.19 0.52 -22.36
CA TRP A 75 -4.15 1.16 -23.27
C TRP A 75 -4.94 0.12 -24.09
N LEU A 76 -4.26 -0.87 -24.68
CA LEU A 76 -4.92 -1.95 -25.40
C LEU A 76 -5.86 -2.76 -24.50
N LEU A 77 -5.40 -3.16 -23.30
CA LEU A 77 -6.23 -3.90 -22.34
C LEU A 77 -7.48 -3.10 -21.96
N TRP A 78 -7.33 -1.79 -21.74
CA TRP A 78 -8.46 -0.91 -21.46
C TRP A 78 -9.43 -0.82 -22.64
N VAL A 79 -8.94 -0.68 -23.88
CA VAL A 79 -9.78 -0.67 -25.10
C VAL A 79 -10.54 -1.99 -25.28
N PHE A 80 -9.91 -3.12 -24.93
CA PHE A 80 -10.53 -4.44 -25.02
C PHE A 80 -11.31 -4.86 -23.75
N CYS A 81 -11.57 -3.93 -22.82
CA CYS A 81 -12.31 -4.17 -21.57
C CYS A 81 -11.72 -5.29 -20.68
N TYR A 82 -10.41 -5.54 -20.77
CA TYR A 82 -9.70 -6.47 -19.90
C TYR A 82 -9.27 -5.79 -18.58
N PRO A 83 -9.03 -6.55 -17.50
CA PRO A 83 -8.51 -5.99 -16.26
C PRO A 83 -7.17 -5.30 -16.50
N VAL A 84 -7.10 -4.02 -16.15
CA VAL A 84 -5.91 -3.19 -16.32
C VAL A 84 -4.99 -3.41 -15.12
N PRO A 85 -3.73 -3.86 -15.32
CA PRO A 85 -2.77 -3.99 -14.23
C PRO A 85 -2.44 -2.61 -13.65
N SER A 86 -1.90 -2.54 -12.44
CA SER A 86 -1.46 -1.28 -11.82
C SER A 86 -0.25 -0.65 -12.54
N PHE A 87 0.21 0.51 -12.05
CA PHE A 87 1.43 1.17 -12.55
C PHE A 87 2.73 0.47 -12.08
N TYR A 88 2.63 -0.61 -11.31
CA TYR A 88 3.77 -1.38 -10.87
C TYR A 88 3.98 -2.59 -11.76
N VAL A 89 5.20 -2.74 -12.26
CA VAL A 89 5.53 -3.83 -13.18
C VAL A 89 6.63 -4.70 -12.61
N GLU A 90 6.42 -6.01 -12.75
CA GLU A 90 7.36 -7.03 -12.33
C GLU A 90 8.72 -6.82 -13.02
N ASN A 91 9.75 -6.67 -12.20
CA ASN A 91 11.13 -6.64 -12.64
C ASN A 91 11.61 -8.08 -12.85
N ARG A 92 11.81 -8.47 -14.11
CA ARG A 92 12.22 -9.84 -14.48
C ARG A 92 13.72 -10.08 -14.41
N ILE A 93 14.51 -9.14 -13.89
CA ILE A 93 15.96 -9.28 -13.77
C ILE A 93 16.24 -10.33 -12.68
N LYS A 94 16.81 -11.47 -13.09
CA LYS A 94 16.92 -12.69 -12.28
C LYS A 94 18.12 -12.72 -11.30
N ASP A 95 18.94 -11.68 -11.28
CA ASP A 95 20.31 -11.76 -10.72
C ASP A 95 20.51 -11.04 -9.38
N TYR A 96 19.48 -10.43 -8.80
CA TYR A 96 19.60 -9.86 -7.46
C TYR A 96 19.47 -10.94 -6.39
N ALA A 97 20.37 -10.91 -5.40
CA ALA A 97 20.29 -11.77 -4.23
C ALA A 97 18.91 -11.61 -3.59
N ARG A 98 18.10 -12.68 -3.65
CA ARG A 98 16.75 -12.68 -3.10
C ARG A 98 16.85 -12.33 -1.62
N LEU A 99 16.27 -11.20 -1.22
CA LEU A 99 16.32 -10.73 0.16
C LEU A 99 15.67 -11.71 1.14
N GLY A 100 14.81 -12.60 0.64
CA GLY A 100 14.08 -13.60 1.44
C GLY A 100 13.04 -12.98 2.38
N THR A 101 12.87 -11.66 2.33
CA THR A 101 12.01 -10.89 3.20
C THR A 101 11.27 -9.86 2.35
N PRO A 102 9.96 -9.66 2.54
CA PRO A 102 9.22 -8.70 1.74
C PRO A 102 9.63 -7.28 2.12
N TYR A 103 9.56 -6.34 1.18
CA TYR A 103 10.01 -4.97 1.40
C TYR A 103 9.28 -3.99 0.50
N MET A 104 9.29 -2.71 0.85
CA MET A 104 8.87 -1.64 -0.05
C MET A 104 9.80 -0.43 0.03
N VAL A 105 9.99 0.23 -1.10
CA VAL A 105 10.84 1.41 -1.27
C VAL A 105 9.96 2.61 -1.56
N ILE A 106 9.91 3.53 -0.61
CA ILE A 106 9.10 4.75 -0.69
C ILE A 106 9.99 6.00 -0.71
N GLU A 107 9.42 7.09 -1.17
CA GLU A 107 10.02 8.42 -1.15
C GLU A 107 10.50 8.78 0.26
N TYR A 108 11.73 9.29 0.33
CA TYR A 108 12.26 9.82 1.55
C TYR A 108 11.82 11.29 1.69
N LEU A 109 11.05 11.57 2.73
CA LEU A 109 10.62 12.93 3.05
C LEU A 109 11.76 13.64 3.79
N ASN A 110 12.44 14.55 3.09
CA ASN A 110 13.51 15.34 3.69
C ASN A 110 12.99 16.23 4.84
N PRO A 111 13.75 16.40 5.93
CA PRO A 111 13.36 17.29 7.04
C PRO A 111 13.10 18.74 6.63
N SER A 112 13.67 19.18 5.50
CA SER A 112 13.40 20.49 4.90
C SER A 112 12.00 20.63 4.31
N ARG A 113 11.37 19.52 3.88
CA ARG A 113 9.99 19.48 3.37
C ARG A 113 8.96 19.42 4.50
N GLY A 114 9.33 18.82 5.64
CA GLY A 114 8.48 18.73 6.82
C GLY A 114 9.07 17.81 7.88
N ARG A 115 8.61 17.97 9.12
CA ARG A 115 8.94 17.09 10.26
C ARG A 115 7.79 16.14 10.54
N MET A 116 8.10 14.98 11.13
CA MET A 116 7.05 14.02 11.49
C MET A 116 6.14 14.63 12.56
N LEU A 117 4.84 14.40 12.43
CA LEU A 117 3.88 14.96 13.38
C LEU A 117 4.15 14.48 14.82
N SER A 118 4.53 13.22 14.99
CA SER A 118 4.87 12.62 16.29
C SER A 118 6.00 13.36 17.03
N GLU A 119 6.94 13.97 16.32
CA GLU A 119 8.06 14.71 16.94
C GLU A 119 7.59 16.04 17.55
N ILE A 120 6.63 16.69 16.91
CA ILE A 120 6.16 18.03 17.29
C ILE A 120 4.82 18.00 18.05
N TRP A 121 4.13 16.85 18.07
CA TRP A 121 2.77 16.76 18.61
C TRP A 121 2.71 17.02 20.12
N GLY A 122 3.68 16.51 20.88
CA GLY A 122 3.70 16.67 22.34
C GLY A 122 3.65 18.15 22.77
N GLU A 123 4.48 18.98 22.14
CA GLU A 123 4.56 20.42 22.43
C GLU A 123 3.51 21.23 21.66
N GLY A 124 3.23 20.86 20.41
CA GLY A 124 2.39 21.63 19.50
C GLY A 124 0.90 21.33 19.57
N SER A 125 0.47 20.25 20.24
CA SER A 125 -0.95 19.85 20.31
C SER A 125 -1.86 20.87 21.01
N MET A 126 -1.29 21.66 21.92
CA MET A 126 -2.01 22.71 22.64
C MET A 126 -2.06 24.05 21.90
N ASP A 127 -1.27 24.23 20.82
CA ASP A 127 -1.32 25.45 20.01
C ASP A 127 -2.59 25.43 19.13
N PRO A 128 -3.52 26.38 19.31
CA PRO A 128 -4.75 26.43 18.53
C PRO A 128 -4.48 26.56 17.03
N LYS A 129 -3.41 27.26 16.60
CA LYS A 129 -3.10 27.44 15.18
C LYS A 129 -2.66 26.13 14.53
N LEU A 130 -1.77 25.38 15.18
CA LEU A 130 -1.31 24.08 14.68
C LEU A 130 -2.46 23.09 14.61
N ARG A 131 -3.29 23.07 15.65
CA ARG A 131 -4.50 22.24 15.70
C ARG A 131 -5.45 22.57 14.56
N THR A 132 -5.80 23.84 14.36
CA THR A 132 -6.68 24.27 13.26
C THR A 132 -6.10 23.88 11.90
N ASN A 133 -4.80 24.05 11.68
CA ASN A 133 -4.15 23.67 10.43
C ASN A 133 -4.27 22.16 10.13
N ILE A 134 -4.08 21.32 11.15
CA ILE A 134 -4.17 19.87 11.01
C ILE A 134 -5.62 19.44 10.70
N PHE A 135 -6.60 19.94 11.47
CA PHE A 135 -8.00 19.64 11.22
C PHE A 135 -8.46 20.11 9.85
N HIS A 136 -8.01 21.30 9.42
CA HIS A 136 -8.32 21.82 8.10
C HIS A 136 -7.61 21.04 6.97
N GLY A 137 -6.40 20.52 7.21
CA GLY A 137 -5.73 19.61 6.29
C GLY A 137 -6.50 18.29 6.14
N LEU A 138 -6.91 17.68 7.25
CA LEU A 138 -7.70 16.46 7.25
C LEU A 138 -9.07 16.66 6.57
N SER A 139 -9.76 17.76 6.85
CA SER A 139 -11.07 18.04 6.25
C SER A 139 -11.00 18.23 4.74
N ARG A 140 -9.85 18.68 4.21
CA ARG A 140 -9.60 18.74 2.76
C ARG A 140 -9.28 17.37 2.16
N ILE A 141 -8.56 16.52 2.88
CA ILE A 141 -8.13 15.21 2.40
C ILE A 141 -9.27 14.17 2.46
N MET A 142 -10.06 14.15 3.54
CA MET A 142 -11.16 13.20 3.72
C MET A 142 -12.10 13.06 2.51
N PRO A 143 -12.64 14.14 1.91
CA PRO A 143 -13.50 14.02 0.74
C PRO A 143 -12.72 13.51 -0.50
N THR A 144 -11.43 13.83 -0.62
CA THR A 144 -10.61 13.33 -1.74
C THR A 144 -10.23 11.86 -1.62
N LEU A 145 -10.27 11.27 -0.42
CA LEU A 145 -10.03 9.85 -0.16
C LEU A 145 -11.24 8.96 -0.43
N MET A 146 -12.44 9.54 -0.53
CA MET A 146 -13.69 8.82 -0.78
C MET A 146 -14.34 9.25 -2.10
N PRO A 147 -13.61 9.24 -3.24
CA PRO A 147 -14.20 9.66 -4.51
C PRO A 147 -15.24 8.65 -5.02
N THR A 148 -15.10 7.39 -4.63
CA THR A 148 -15.97 6.28 -5.07
C THR A 148 -16.35 5.41 -3.89
N PRO A 149 -17.63 5.00 -3.76
CA PRO A 149 -18.03 4.03 -2.75
C PRO A 149 -17.30 2.71 -3.00
N LEU A 150 -16.70 2.16 -1.95
CA LEU A 150 -16.08 0.83 -2.03
C LEU A 150 -17.18 -0.22 -2.02
N PRO A 151 -17.11 -1.26 -2.87
CA PRO A 151 -18.16 -2.27 -2.98
C PRO A 151 -18.25 -3.18 -1.75
N LYS A 152 -17.16 -3.27 -0.96
CA LYS A 152 -17.01 -4.17 0.18
C LYS A 152 -16.09 -3.54 1.23
N ILE A 153 -16.10 -4.09 2.44
CA ILE A 153 -15.17 -3.78 3.53
C ILE A 153 -14.06 -4.84 3.50
N GLY A 154 -12.82 -4.38 3.35
CA GLY A 154 -11.63 -5.21 3.22
C GLY A 154 -10.37 -4.37 3.05
N SER A 155 -9.25 -5.01 2.73
CA SER A 155 -7.99 -4.34 2.38
C SER A 155 -7.67 -4.52 0.90
N PHE A 156 -7.11 -3.47 0.30
CA PHE A 156 -6.59 -3.55 -1.06
C PHE A 156 -5.34 -4.39 -1.08
N ILE A 157 -5.30 -5.42 -1.90
CA ILE A 157 -4.06 -6.15 -2.18
C ILE A 157 -3.59 -5.85 -3.58
N LEU A 158 -2.28 -5.99 -3.74
CA LEU A 158 -1.68 -6.08 -5.04
C LEU A 158 -1.21 -7.51 -5.29
N ASP A 159 -1.72 -8.11 -6.35
CA ASP A 159 -1.46 -9.51 -6.67
C ASP A 159 -0.08 -9.73 -7.30
N ASP A 160 0.23 -11.01 -7.49
CA ASP A 160 1.42 -11.51 -8.16
C ASP A 160 1.56 -11.09 -9.63
N ASN A 161 0.51 -10.51 -10.22
CA ASN A 161 0.45 -10.03 -11.60
C ASN A 161 0.48 -8.49 -11.66
N GLY A 162 0.61 -7.82 -10.51
CA GLY A 162 0.58 -6.36 -10.40
C GLY A 162 -0.82 -5.74 -10.52
N GLN A 163 -1.91 -6.50 -10.34
CA GLN A 163 -3.29 -6.02 -10.32
C GLN A 163 -3.72 -5.68 -8.89
N SER A 164 -4.38 -4.53 -8.71
CA SER A 164 -4.93 -4.13 -7.41
C SER A 164 -6.38 -4.59 -7.26
N SER A 165 -6.71 -5.29 -6.17
CA SER A 165 -8.08 -5.74 -5.86
C SER A 165 -8.42 -5.52 -4.40
N LEU A 166 -9.70 -5.25 -4.10
CA LEU A 166 -10.22 -5.18 -2.73
C LEU A 166 -10.73 -6.56 -2.32
N SER A 167 -9.83 -7.45 -1.92
CA SER A 167 -10.13 -8.86 -1.67
C SER A 167 -9.54 -9.46 -0.40
N ASN A 168 -8.69 -8.72 0.33
CA ASN A 168 -8.17 -9.21 1.61
C ASN A 168 -9.07 -8.78 2.76
N ARG A 169 -8.95 -9.47 3.89
CA ARG A 169 -9.55 -9.08 5.16
C ARG A 169 -9.19 -7.65 5.53
N PRO A 170 -10.06 -6.95 6.28
CA PRO A 170 -9.71 -5.68 6.90
C PRO A 170 -8.47 -5.91 7.78
N LEU A 171 -7.32 -5.40 7.34
CA LEU A 171 -6.04 -5.65 7.99
C LEU A 171 -5.70 -4.43 8.82
N SER A 172 -6.19 -4.43 10.06
CA SER A 172 -5.91 -3.37 11.02
C SER A 172 -4.61 -3.65 11.79
N LEU A 173 -4.07 -2.63 12.44
CA LEU A 173 -2.90 -2.77 13.28
C LEU A 173 -3.17 -3.72 14.47
N GLU A 174 -4.40 -3.67 15.00
CA GLU A 174 -4.84 -4.50 16.13
C GLU A 174 -4.84 -5.98 15.76
N ILE A 175 -5.30 -6.35 14.55
CA ILE A 175 -5.24 -7.74 14.08
C ILE A 175 -3.79 -8.24 14.02
N GLN A 176 -2.88 -7.42 13.50
CA GLN A 176 -1.46 -7.77 13.44
C GLN A 176 -0.83 -7.91 14.83
N GLN A 177 -1.26 -7.09 15.80
CA GLN A 177 -0.82 -7.18 17.19
C GLN A 177 -1.33 -8.46 17.87
N LEU A 178 -2.58 -8.83 17.66
CA LEU A 178 -3.13 -10.09 18.20
C LEU A 178 -2.40 -11.31 17.65
N GLU A 179 -2.14 -11.34 16.34
CA GLU A 179 -1.40 -12.44 15.70
C GLU A 179 0.05 -12.53 16.18
N MET A 180 0.70 -11.37 16.40
CA MET A 180 2.01 -11.29 17.05
C MET A 180 1.99 -11.91 18.45
N GLU A 181 0.94 -11.67 19.23
CA GLU A 181 0.76 -12.24 20.58
C GLU A 181 0.25 -13.69 20.58
N HIS A 182 0.17 -14.33 19.40
CA HIS A 182 -0.33 -15.69 19.22
C HIS A 182 -1.81 -15.86 19.62
N ILE A 183 -2.57 -14.75 19.58
CA ILE A 183 -4.01 -14.76 19.84
C ILE A 183 -4.70 -15.03 18.49
N PRO A 184 -5.48 -16.12 18.38
CA PRO A 184 -6.11 -16.48 17.12
C PRO A 184 -7.17 -15.46 16.72
N VAL A 185 -7.08 -14.97 15.49
CA VAL A 185 -8.11 -14.13 14.86
C VAL A 185 -8.84 -15.01 13.85
N ASP A 186 -10.12 -15.30 14.11
CA ASP A 186 -10.95 -16.16 13.24
C ASP A 186 -11.46 -15.39 12.01
N ILE A 187 -10.52 -14.82 11.24
CA ILE A 187 -10.80 -14.08 10.00
C ILE A 187 -9.83 -14.56 8.93
N HIS A 188 -10.35 -15.31 7.97
CA HIS A 188 -9.59 -15.78 6.82
C HIS A 188 -9.05 -14.61 5.98
N ARG A 189 -7.85 -14.75 5.39
CA ARG A 189 -7.19 -13.68 4.61
C ARG A 189 -8.04 -13.17 3.45
N ASP A 190 -8.77 -14.05 2.76
CA ASP A 190 -9.62 -13.69 1.63
C ASP A 190 -11.06 -13.24 2.02
N SER A 191 -11.31 -13.02 3.32
CA SER A 191 -12.64 -12.63 3.81
C SER A 191 -12.91 -11.14 3.61
N THR A 192 -13.85 -10.80 2.75
CA THR A 192 -14.40 -9.44 2.65
C THR A 192 -15.85 -9.40 3.11
N TYR A 193 -16.26 -8.29 3.72
CA TYR A 193 -17.63 -8.11 4.18
C TYR A 193 -18.40 -7.20 3.23
N LEU A 194 -19.63 -7.55 2.90
CA LEU A 194 -20.56 -6.58 2.33
C LEU A 194 -20.88 -5.55 3.42
N GLY A 195 -21.12 -4.29 3.05
CA GLY A 195 -21.39 -3.22 4.02
C GLY A 195 -22.50 -3.58 5.01
N VAL A 196 -22.63 -2.80 6.11
CA VAL A 196 -23.71 -2.98 7.08
C VAL A 196 -25.04 -3.05 6.31
N GLY A 197 -25.71 -4.20 6.41
CA GLY A 197 -26.99 -4.42 5.74
C GLY A 197 -27.96 -3.31 6.10
N SER A 198 -28.54 -2.70 5.07
CA SER A 198 -29.74 -1.85 5.19
C SER A 198 -30.89 -2.60 5.84
#